data_AF-A0A6H9V1M0-F1
#
_entry.id   AF-A0A6H9V1M0-F1
#
_cell.length_a   1.000
_cell.length_b   1.000
_cell.length_c   1.000
_cell.angle_alpha   90.00
_cell.angle_beta   90.00
_cell.angle_gamma   90.00
#
_symmetry.space_group_name_H-M   'P 1'
#
loop_
_entity.id
_entity.type
_entity.pdbx_description
1 polymer ?
#
loop_
_entity_poly.entity_id
_entity_poly.type
_entity_poly.pdbx_seq_one_letter_code
_entity_poly.pdbx_strand_id
1 'polypeptide(L)'
;MGEDERLAAVVALAQGMAAAHSSREAWRAAATGACRALGGNFAALSVWERELGRLRVLVNVGERSAGEVEFPDDEAYPVHQFPEIAEFLHERWAQGGEPNAWVETAEGPAAGGSAGYVHQRVAALRRRGRGCCVVAPIVLNGRAWGELYVARPAGAPVFERGDADFATVLAAVVAAGIAQAERLEEVRRLAYTDALTGLANRRAVDGRLDEAVERHRRDGVVVSLVVCDLNGLKRVNDTRGHAVGDRLLERFGSVLSLCGAMLPGALAARLGGDEFCLLAVGPSADAVVKAADELCRRAAELELGEGVACGVASTDDPIGPLHSARRLFRLADAAQYQAKARRATRPVVAGREGPDDAVVRMADEPVGEMATPERRRFRGRP
;
A
#
# COMPACT_ATOMS: atom_id res chain seq x y z
N MET A 1 6.95 18.93 -33.16
CA MET A 1 7.15 17.49 -32.88
C MET A 1 6.45 16.72 -33.99
N GLY A 2 7.17 15.83 -34.67
CA GLY A 2 6.57 14.99 -35.73
C GLY A 2 5.63 13.92 -35.16
N GLU A 3 4.74 13.35 -35.98
CA GLU A 3 3.80 12.31 -35.55
C GLU A 3 4.51 11.08 -34.94
N ASP A 4 5.65 10.67 -35.50
CA ASP A 4 6.46 9.56 -35.01
C ASP A 4 7.03 9.82 -33.59
N GLU A 5 7.45 11.06 -33.31
CA GLU A 5 7.93 11.46 -31.99
C GLU A 5 6.78 11.46 -30.96
N ARG A 6 5.58 11.90 -31.37
CA ARG A 6 4.38 11.86 -30.52
C ARG A 6 4.01 10.42 -30.16
N LEU A 7 4.03 9.52 -31.13
CA LEU A 7 3.75 8.10 -30.93
C LEU A 7 4.79 7.46 -30.01
N ALA A 8 6.08 7.70 -30.24
CA ALA A 8 7.14 7.21 -29.39
C ALA A 8 7.00 7.69 -27.94
N ALA A 9 6.59 8.94 -27.74
CA ALA A 9 6.35 9.50 -26.41
C ALA A 9 5.15 8.84 -25.69
N VAL A 10 4.06 8.54 -26.40
CA VAL A 10 2.91 7.79 -25.87
C VAL A 10 3.34 6.39 -25.43
N VAL A 11 4.11 5.68 -26.25
CA VAL A 11 4.62 4.35 -25.93
C VAL A 11 5.52 4.39 -24.70
N ALA A 12 6.44 5.35 -24.64
CA ALA A 12 7.35 5.51 -23.50
C ALA A 12 6.60 5.82 -22.19
N LEU A 13 5.56 6.67 -22.25
CA LEU A 13 4.68 6.94 -21.11
C LEU A 13 3.98 5.67 -20.62
N ALA A 14 3.34 4.93 -21.54
CA ALA A 14 2.63 3.70 -21.20
C ALA A 14 3.56 2.64 -20.60
N GLN A 15 4.76 2.45 -21.16
CA GLN A 15 5.77 1.53 -20.62
C GLN A 15 6.27 1.96 -19.24
N GLY A 16 6.52 3.25 -19.04
CA GLY A 16 6.93 3.80 -17.76
C GLY A 16 5.90 3.55 -16.66
N MET A 17 4.60 3.75 -16.97
CA MET A 17 3.53 3.44 -16.03
C MET A 17 3.36 1.94 -15.79
N ALA A 18 3.51 1.11 -16.83
CA ALA A 18 3.40 -0.35 -16.70
C ALA A 18 4.51 -0.97 -15.85
N ALA A 19 5.69 -0.33 -15.78
CA ALA A 19 6.80 -0.75 -14.95
C ALA A 19 6.63 -0.41 -13.45
N ALA A 20 5.68 0.45 -13.10
CA ALA A 20 5.47 0.88 -11.72
C ALA A 20 4.97 -0.26 -10.81
N HIS A 21 5.45 -0.30 -9.57
CA HIS A 21 5.06 -1.28 -8.56
C HIS A 21 4.18 -0.69 -7.46
N SER A 22 3.95 0.62 -7.48
CA SER A 22 3.03 1.34 -6.58
C SER A 22 2.33 2.48 -7.31
N SER A 23 1.22 2.95 -6.75
CA SER A 23 0.50 4.13 -7.23
C SER A 23 1.41 5.36 -7.30
N ARG A 24 2.28 5.59 -6.30
CA ARG A 24 3.23 6.73 -6.32
C ARG A 24 4.22 6.66 -7.50
N GLU A 25 4.74 5.47 -7.79
CA GLU A 25 5.61 5.28 -8.96
C GLU A 25 4.85 5.48 -10.27
N ALA A 26 3.60 5.01 -10.36
CA ALA A 26 2.76 5.20 -11.54
C ALA A 26 2.44 6.69 -11.76
N TRP A 27 2.10 7.43 -10.71
CA TRP A 27 1.86 8.88 -10.78
C TRP A 27 3.10 9.64 -11.24
N ARG A 28 4.26 9.33 -10.66
CA ARG A 28 5.54 9.94 -11.08
C ARG A 28 5.84 9.64 -12.54
N ALA A 29 5.73 8.38 -12.96
CA ALA A 29 5.96 7.98 -14.35
C ALA A 29 5.00 8.70 -15.31
N ALA A 30 3.73 8.83 -14.94
CA ALA A 30 2.73 9.57 -15.69
C ALA A 30 3.12 11.04 -15.89
N ALA A 31 3.39 11.75 -14.78
CA ALA A 31 3.72 13.16 -14.82
C ALA A 31 5.05 13.40 -15.55
N THR A 32 6.08 12.58 -15.31
CA THR A 32 7.39 12.72 -15.98
C THR A 32 7.28 12.44 -17.47
N GLY A 33 6.58 11.38 -17.86
CA GLY A 33 6.37 11.03 -19.26
C GLY A 33 5.60 12.12 -19.99
N ALA A 34 4.52 12.64 -19.40
CA ALA A 34 3.75 13.75 -19.97
C ALA A 34 4.54 15.05 -20.06
N CYS A 35 5.30 15.41 -19.02
CA CYS A 35 6.17 16.59 -19.02
C CYS A 35 7.15 16.55 -20.19
N ARG A 36 7.82 15.40 -20.38
CA ARG A 36 8.77 15.21 -21.49
C ARG A 36 8.08 15.21 -22.84
N ALA A 37 6.95 14.50 -22.97
CA ALA A 37 6.21 14.36 -24.22
C ALA A 37 5.70 15.71 -24.74
N LEU A 38 5.24 16.59 -23.86
CA LEU A 38 4.74 17.92 -24.22
C LEU A 38 5.85 18.98 -24.28
N GLY A 39 7.10 18.64 -23.94
CA GLY A 39 8.19 19.61 -23.84
C GLY A 39 7.90 20.68 -22.77
N GLY A 40 7.36 20.26 -21.63
CA GLY A 40 7.22 21.10 -20.44
C GLY A 40 8.45 21.04 -19.55
N ASN A 41 8.61 22.05 -18.70
CA ASN A 41 9.63 22.05 -17.64
C ASN A 41 9.07 21.58 -16.30
N PHE A 42 7.75 21.55 -16.14
CA PHE A 42 7.06 21.11 -14.94
C PHE A 42 5.79 20.35 -15.31
N ALA A 43 5.47 19.30 -14.55
CA ALA A 43 4.15 18.67 -14.62
C ALA A 43 3.63 18.29 -13.24
N ALA A 44 2.30 18.31 -13.12
CA ALA A 44 1.60 17.84 -11.94
C ALA A 44 0.46 16.89 -12.33
N LEU A 45 0.20 15.95 -11.43
CA LEU A 45 -0.98 15.11 -11.47
C LEU A 45 -1.82 15.43 -10.24
N SER A 46 -3.10 15.71 -10.43
CA SER A 46 -4.02 16.04 -9.33
C SER A 46 -5.26 15.17 -9.38
N VAL A 47 -5.81 14.82 -8.22
CA VAL A 47 -7.07 14.06 -8.08
C VAL A 47 -8.17 14.96 -7.51
N TRP A 48 -9.40 14.78 -8.00
CA TRP A 48 -10.56 15.49 -7.49
C TRP A 48 -11.15 14.79 -6.26
N GLU A 49 -10.96 15.41 -5.10
CA GLU A 49 -11.64 15.04 -3.86
C GLU A 49 -13.02 15.69 -3.81
N ARG A 50 -14.00 15.05 -4.46
CA ARG A 50 -15.35 15.59 -4.66
C ARG A 50 -16.05 15.98 -3.35
N GLU A 51 -15.90 15.17 -2.31
CA GLU A 51 -16.48 15.42 -0.99
C GLU A 51 -15.98 16.72 -0.35
N LEU A 52 -14.76 17.11 -0.69
CA LEU A 52 -14.10 18.30 -0.17
C LEU A 52 -14.09 19.46 -1.17
N GLY A 53 -14.61 19.26 -2.38
CA GLY A 53 -14.65 20.29 -3.43
C GLY A 53 -13.26 20.79 -3.85
N ARG A 54 -12.21 19.95 -3.74
CA ARG A 54 -10.82 20.35 -4.01
C ARG A 54 -10.07 19.38 -4.92
N LEU A 55 -9.08 19.89 -5.63
CA LEU A 55 -8.09 19.10 -6.36
C LEU A 55 -6.85 18.97 -5.49
N ARG A 56 -6.54 17.74 -5.06
CA ARG A 56 -5.32 17.46 -4.31
C ARG A 56 -4.24 17.03 -5.29
N VAL A 57 -3.07 17.65 -5.18
CA VAL A 57 -1.91 17.27 -5.98
C VAL A 57 -1.37 15.94 -5.48
N LEU A 58 -1.20 15.00 -6.40
CA LEU A 58 -0.61 13.69 -6.12
C LEU A 58 0.90 13.72 -6.31
N VAL A 59 1.38 14.37 -7.37
CA VAL A 59 2.81 14.46 -7.67
C VAL A 59 3.15 15.72 -8.46
N ASN A 60 4.32 16.29 -8.20
CA ASN A 60 4.97 17.37 -8.93
C ASN A 60 6.35 16.94 -9.44
N VAL A 61 6.58 17.03 -10.75
CA VAL A 61 7.87 16.67 -11.38
C VAL A 61 8.43 17.82 -12.21
N GLY A 62 9.74 17.81 -12.41
CA GLY A 62 10.45 18.87 -13.15
C GLY A 62 10.87 20.04 -12.25
N GLU A 63 10.88 21.25 -12.81
CA GLU A 63 11.29 22.49 -12.15
C GLU A 63 10.22 23.01 -11.19
N ARG A 64 10.45 22.78 -9.90
CA ARG A 64 9.55 23.13 -8.80
C ARG A 64 9.84 24.53 -8.28
N SER A 65 8.80 25.30 -7.97
CA SER A 65 8.90 26.59 -7.28
C SER A 65 9.19 26.40 -5.78
N ALA A 66 9.57 27.48 -5.09
CA ALA A 66 9.76 27.44 -3.64
C ALA A 66 8.47 26.97 -2.93
N GLY A 67 8.59 25.92 -2.11
CA GLY A 67 7.48 25.29 -1.40
C GLY A 67 6.81 24.13 -2.14
N GLU A 68 7.12 23.90 -3.42
CA GLU A 68 6.62 22.73 -4.16
C GLU A 68 7.54 21.52 -3.90
N VAL A 69 6.97 20.45 -3.36
CA VAL A 69 7.65 19.16 -3.16
C VAL A 69 7.10 18.11 -4.13
N GLU A 70 7.84 17.03 -4.32
CA GLU A 70 7.46 15.99 -5.29
C GLU A 70 6.14 15.31 -4.94
N PHE A 71 5.96 14.87 -3.70
CA PHE A 71 4.72 14.27 -3.22
C PHE A 71 4.20 15.13 -2.07
N PRO A 72 3.37 16.15 -2.35
CA PRO A 72 2.85 17.01 -1.30
C PRO A 72 1.76 16.31 -0.50
N ASP A 73 1.78 16.49 0.83
CA ASP A 73 0.71 15.97 1.70
C ASP A 73 -0.52 16.90 1.71
N ASP A 74 -0.30 18.22 1.64
CA ASP A 74 -1.34 19.25 1.87
C ASP A 74 -1.57 20.20 0.67
N GLU A 75 -0.94 19.97 -0.48
CA GLU A 75 -1.14 20.82 -1.66
C GLU A 75 -2.49 20.51 -2.30
N ALA A 76 -3.46 21.39 -2.11
CA ALA A 76 -4.79 21.29 -2.70
C ALA A 76 -5.35 22.64 -3.13
N TYR A 77 -6.20 22.59 -4.15
CA TYR A 77 -6.79 23.76 -4.79
C TYR A 77 -8.32 23.67 -4.79
N PRO A 78 -9.05 24.74 -4.42
CA PRO A 78 -10.51 24.71 -4.46
C PRO A 78 -10.99 24.59 -5.92
N VAL A 79 -11.81 23.59 -6.22
CA VAL A 79 -12.28 23.34 -7.60
C VAL A 79 -13.09 24.51 -8.14
N HIS A 80 -13.82 25.23 -7.29
CA HIS A 80 -14.61 26.40 -7.69
C HIS A 80 -13.75 27.60 -8.15
N GLN A 81 -12.44 27.62 -7.86
CA GLN A 81 -11.50 28.60 -8.41
C GLN A 81 -11.07 28.24 -9.84
N PHE A 82 -11.44 27.04 -10.29
CA PHE A 82 -11.10 26.45 -11.58
C PHE A 82 -12.34 25.76 -12.16
N PRO A 83 -13.45 26.51 -12.34
CA PRO A 83 -14.72 25.96 -12.77
C PRO A 83 -14.60 25.27 -14.13
N GLU A 84 -13.63 25.61 -14.98
CA GLU A 84 -13.37 24.94 -16.25
C GLU A 84 -13.08 23.44 -16.07
N ILE A 85 -12.57 23.03 -14.90
CA ILE A 85 -12.40 21.62 -14.55
C ILE A 85 -13.75 20.98 -14.20
N ALA A 86 -14.69 21.70 -13.59
CA ALA A 86 -15.97 21.13 -13.16
C ALA A 86 -17.11 21.29 -14.19
N GLU A 87 -17.24 22.49 -14.76
CA GLU A 87 -18.30 22.93 -15.69
C GLU A 87 -18.18 22.26 -17.07
N PHE A 88 -16.99 22.20 -17.68
CA PHE A 88 -16.81 21.47 -18.95
C PHE A 88 -17.19 19.99 -18.82
N LEU A 89 -16.94 19.42 -17.63
CA LEU A 89 -17.23 18.02 -17.33
C LEU A 89 -18.71 17.77 -17.02
N HIS A 90 -19.50 18.80 -16.68
CA HIS A 90 -20.94 18.66 -16.43
C HIS A 90 -21.78 18.99 -17.68
N GLU A 91 -21.50 20.09 -18.39
CA GLU A 91 -22.37 20.57 -19.47
C GLU A 91 -22.14 19.88 -20.82
N ARG A 92 -20.89 19.64 -21.22
CA ARG A 92 -20.59 18.99 -22.51
C ARG A 92 -20.76 17.48 -22.49
N TRP A 93 -20.48 16.82 -21.37
CA TRP A 93 -20.65 15.36 -21.27
C TRP A 93 -22.11 14.94 -21.15
N ALA A 94 -22.96 15.75 -20.52
CA ALA A 94 -24.41 15.54 -20.55
C ALA A 94 -24.96 15.57 -21.99
N GLN A 95 -24.22 16.15 -22.95
CA GLN A 95 -24.57 16.27 -24.35
C GLN A 95 -23.62 15.50 -25.32
N GLY A 96 -22.74 14.63 -24.80
CA GLY A 96 -21.91 13.74 -25.63
C GLY A 96 -20.59 14.32 -26.16
N GLY A 97 -20.10 15.46 -25.65
CA GLY A 97 -18.79 16.01 -26.02
C GLY A 97 -17.62 15.32 -25.29
N GLU A 98 -16.54 15.02 -26.00
CA GLU A 98 -15.33 14.44 -25.42
C GLU A 98 -14.54 15.44 -24.55
N PRO A 99 -13.88 14.98 -23.47
CA PRO A 99 -13.08 15.81 -22.58
C PRO A 99 -11.76 16.20 -23.24
N ASN A 100 -11.67 17.42 -23.74
CA ASN A 100 -10.48 17.93 -24.40
C ASN A 100 -9.64 18.78 -23.44
N ALA A 101 -8.32 18.67 -23.56
CA ALA A 101 -7.39 19.55 -22.88
C ALA A 101 -7.49 20.98 -23.42
N TRP A 102 -7.00 21.94 -22.64
CA TRP A 102 -6.94 23.35 -23.05
C TRP A 102 -5.63 23.99 -22.60
N VAL A 103 -5.33 25.15 -23.18
CA VAL A 103 -4.12 25.92 -22.91
C VAL A 103 -4.48 27.21 -22.17
N GLU A 104 -3.68 27.53 -21.17
CA GLU A 104 -3.74 28.77 -20.42
C GLU A 104 -2.39 29.49 -20.47
N THR A 105 -2.42 30.82 -20.47
CA THR A 105 -1.20 31.64 -20.51
C THR A 105 -1.15 32.59 -19.32
N ALA A 106 0.07 32.98 -18.92
CA ALA A 106 0.28 34.00 -17.91
C ALA A 106 -0.07 35.42 -18.40
N GLU A 107 -0.47 35.59 -19.66
CA GLU A 107 -0.87 36.88 -20.25
C GLU A 107 -2.40 37.09 -20.22
N GLY A 108 -3.17 36.04 -19.96
CA GLY A 108 -4.64 36.04 -20.03
C GLY A 108 -5.17 35.31 -21.27
N PRO A 109 -6.50 35.27 -21.50
CA PRO A 109 -7.04 34.65 -22.70
C PRO A 109 -6.70 35.50 -23.92
N ALA A 110 -6.44 34.86 -25.06
CA ALA A 110 -6.47 35.55 -26.33
C ALA A 110 -7.91 36.04 -26.59
N ALA A 111 -8.16 37.34 -26.39
CA ALA A 111 -9.37 38.11 -26.72
C ALA A 111 -10.71 37.32 -26.72
N GLY A 112 -11.49 37.42 -25.62
CA GLY A 112 -12.93 37.09 -25.64
C GLY A 112 -13.51 36.30 -24.46
N GLY A 113 -12.71 35.88 -23.47
CA GLY A 113 -13.20 35.15 -22.28
C GLY A 113 -13.75 36.06 -21.18
N SER A 114 -14.77 35.60 -20.44
CA SER A 114 -15.42 36.31 -19.33
C SER A 114 -14.42 36.83 -18.28
N ALA A 115 -14.48 38.14 -18.02
CA ALA A 115 -13.44 38.93 -17.35
C ALA A 115 -13.23 38.65 -15.83
N GLY A 116 -14.04 37.82 -15.18
CA GLY A 116 -13.97 37.62 -13.73
C GLY A 116 -13.02 36.50 -13.27
N TYR A 117 -12.91 35.42 -14.05
CA TYR A 117 -12.37 34.14 -13.58
C TYR A 117 -10.91 33.89 -13.98
N VAL A 118 -10.46 34.53 -15.05
CA VAL A 118 -9.13 34.36 -15.64
C VAL A 118 -8.00 34.87 -14.73
N HIS A 119 -8.29 35.76 -13.77
CA HIS A 119 -7.26 36.43 -12.97
C HIS A 119 -6.51 35.51 -11.98
N GLN A 120 -7.16 34.50 -11.41
CA GLN A 120 -6.53 33.68 -10.34
C GLN A 120 -5.52 32.66 -10.88
N ARG A 121 -5.84 31.98 -11.99
CA ARG A 121 -4.93 31.02 -12.64
C ARG A 121 -3.75 31.72 -13.32
N VAL A 122 -4.00 32.85 -13.99
CA VAL A 122 -2.95 33.72 -14.53
C VAL A 122 -2.00 34.21 -13.43
N ALA A 123 -2.54 34.65 -12.29
CA ALA A 123 -1.72 35.05 -11.15
C ALA A 123 -0.93 33.88 -10.56
N ALA A 124 -1.50 32.67 -10.50
CA ALA A 124 -0.81 31.47 -10.04
C ALA A 124 0.34 31.07 -10.96
N LEU A 125 0.16 31.14 -12.28
CA LEU A 125 1.22 30.92 -13.27
C LEU A 125 2.38 31.91 -13.05
N ARG A 126 2.06 33.21 -12.96
CA ARG A 126 3.06 34.27 -12.72
C ARG A 126 3.82 34.07 -11.41
N ARG A 127 3.12 33.77 -10.31
CA ARG A 127 3.76 33.54 -8.98
C ARG A 127 4.74 32.36 -9.00
N ARG A 128 4.49 31.36 -9.86
CA ARG A 128 5.33 30.16 -10.01
C ARG A 128 6.34 30.27 -11.15
N GLY A 129 6.49 31.45 -11.76
CA GLY A 129 7.40 31.65 -12.90
C GLY A 129 7.03 30.89 -14.17
N ARG A 130 5.77 30.45 -14.30
CA ARG A 130 5.26 29.70 -15.45
C ARG A 130 4.66 30.66 -16.47
N GLY A 131 5.00 30.49 -17.75
CA GLY A 131 4.54 31.34 -18.86
C GLY A 131 3.24 30.85 -19.46
N CYS A 132 3.06 29.54 -19.56
CA CYS A 132 1.82 28.91 -20.01
C CYS A 132 1.71 27.50 -19.44
N CYS A 133 0.51 26.91 -19.53
CA CYS A 133 0.28 25.51 -19.23
C CYS A 133 -0.76 24.90 -20.16
N VAL A 134 -0.66 23.59 -20.35
CA VAL A 134 -1.75 22.76 -20.86
C VAL A 134 -2.34 21.97 -19.71
N VAL A 135 -3.67 21.91 -19.65
CA VAL A 135 -4.42 21.18 -18.64
C VAL A 135 -5.29 20.17 -19.35
N ALA A 136 -5.13 18.90 -19.02
CA ALA A 136 -5.86 17.79 -19.62
C ALA A 136 -6.67 17.04 -18.55
N PRO A 137 -7.99 16.95 -18.66
CA PRO A 137 -8.82 16.22 -17.70
C PRO A 137 -8.53 14.71 -17.78
N ILE A 138 -8.38 14.08 -16.62
CA ILE A 138 -8.22 12.62 -16.49
C ILE A 138 -9.58 12.02 -16.14
N VAL A 139 -9.95 10.99 -16.90
CA VAL A 139 -11.31 10.48 -16.92
C VAL A 139 -11.31 8.98 -16.68
N LEU A 140 -12.02 8.57 -15.63
CA LEU A 140 -12.21 7.17 -15.29
C LEU A 140 -13.70 6.86 -15.20
N ASN A 141 -14.13 5.77 -15.82
CA ASN A 141 -15.51 5.29 -15.80
C ASN A 141 -16.55 6.37 -16.21
N GLY A 142 -16.22 7.17 -17.23
CA GLY A 142 -17.08 8.26 -17.68
C GLY A 142 -17.31 9.31 -16.59
N ARG A 143 -16.35 9.52 -15.69
CA ARG A 143 -16.32 10.60 -14.69
C ARG A 143 -14.93 11.24 -14.63
N ALA A 144 -14.92 12.54 -14.40
CA ALA A 144 -13.68 13.24 -14.07
C ALA A 144 -13.07 12.68 -12.79
N TRP A 145 -11.85 12.18 -12.89
CA TRP A 145 -11.06 11.70 -11.77
C TRP A 145 -10.09 12.77 -11.28
N GLY A 146 -9.51 13.55 -12.20
CA GLY A 146 -8.48 14.52 -11.87
C GLY A 146 -7.99 15.30 -13.09
N GLU A 147 -6.80 15.87 -12.99
CA GLU A 147 -6.16 16.58 -14.11
C GLU A 147 -4.67 16.23 -14.24
N LEU A 148 -4.23 16.23 -15.49
CA LEU A 148 -2.83 16.30 -15.88
C LEU A 148 -2.51 17.76 -16.23
N TYR A 149 -1.52 18.32 -15.55
CA TYR A 149 -1.07 19.69 -15.74
C TYR A 149 0.37 19.67 -16.25
N VAL A 150 0.66 20.36 -17.35
CA VAL A 150 2.05 20.54 -17.83
C VAL A 150 2.29 22.02 -18.13
N ALA A 151 3.41 22.55 -17.66
CA ALA A 151 3.78 23.95 -17.82
C ALA A 151 5.10 24.14 -18.55
N ARG A 152 5.25 25.35 -19.09
CA ARG A 152 6.50 25.89 -19.62
C ARG A 152 6.86 27.18 -18.87
N PRO A 153 8.15 27.55 -18.78
CA PRO A 153 8.57 28.75 -18.07
C PRO A 153 8.16 30.02 -18.84
N ALA A 154 8.22 31.17 -18.17
CA ALA A 154 8.03 32.45 -18.84
C ALA A 154 9.04 32.66 -19.99
N GLY A 155 8.57 33.19 -21.12
CA GLY A 155 9.39 33.40 -22.32
C GLY A 155 9.55 32.18 -23.24
N ALA A 156 9.07 30.99 -22.84
CA ALA A 156 9.00 29.83 -23.73
C ALA A 156 7.77 29.91 -24.67
N PRO A 157 7.81 29.22 -25.83
CA PRO A 157 6.66 29.16 -26.73
C PRO A 157 5.40 28.62 -26.05
N VAL A 158 4.28 29.29 -26.26
CA VAL A 158 2.96 28.88 -25.75
C VAL A 158 2.56 27.54 -26.36
N PHE A 159 1.86 26.70 -25.59
CA PHE A 159 1.28 25.47 -26.12
C PHE A 159 0.26 25.77 -27.22
N GLU A 160 0.30 25.01 -28.30
CA GLU A 160 -0.64 25.17 -29.40
C GLU A 160 -1.85 24.23 -29.25
N ARG A 161 -2.87 24.41 -30.09
CA ARG A 161 -4.03 23.51 -30.12
C ARG A 161 -3.63 22.05 -30.32
N GLY A 162 -2.66 21.79 -31.19
CA GLY A 162 -2.13 20.45 -31.40
C GLY A 162 -1.45 19.87 -30.15
N ASP A 163 -0.91 20.70 -29.25
CA ASP A 163 -0.38 20.24 -27.96
C ASP A 163 -1.51 19.88 -26.98
N ALA A 164 -2.62 20.63 -26.99
CA ALA A 164 -3.81 20.28 -26.22
C ALA A 164 -4.45 18.97 -26.70
N ASP A 165 -4.60 18.79 -28.02
CA ASP A 165 -5.11 17.54 -28.58
C ASP A 165 -4.21 16.36 -28.18
N PHE A 166 -2.90 16.56 -28.19
CA PHE A 166 -1.96 15.53 -27.73
C PHE A 166 -1.99 15.30 -26.22
N ALA A 167 -2.14 16.35 -25.41
CA ALA A 167 -2.30 16.24 -23.97
C ALA A 167 -3.56 15.45 -23.61
N THR A 168 -4.63 15.55 -24.43
CA THR A 168 -5.85 14.73 -24.30
C THR A 168 -5.56 13.24 -24.50
N VAL A 169 -4.76 12.89 -25.51
CA VAL A 169 -4.30 11.51 -25.74
C VAL A 169 -3.46 11.01 -24.56
N LEU A 170 -2.51 11.82 -24.08
CA LEU A 170 -1.69 11.46 -22.92
C LEU A 170 -2.54 11.27 -21.67
N ALA A 171 -3.53 12.13 -21.41
CA ALA A 171 -4.44 11.99 -20.28
C ALA A 171 -5.26 10.69 -20.33
N ALA A 172 -5.67 10.23 -21.51
CA ALA A 172 -6.34 8.93 -21.67
C ALA A 172 -5.40 7.75 -21.33
N VAL A 173 -4.13 7.82 -21.72
CA VAL A 173 -3.11 6.81 -21.36
C VAL A 173 -2.83 6.82 -19.87
N VAL A 174 -2.69 8.02 -19.28
CA VAL A 174 -2.53 8.21 -17.83
C VAL A 174 -3.72 7.64 -17.09
N ALA A 175 -4.95 7.88 -17.55
CA ALA A 175 -6.16 7.32 -16.97
C ALA A 175 -6.11 5.78 -16.95
N ALA A 176 -5.80 5.14 -18.09
CA ALA A 176 -5.69 3.69 -18.16
C ALA A 176 -4.61 3.13 -17.21
N GLY A 177 -3.45 3.81 -17.13
CA GLY A 177 -2.37 3.39 -16.22
C GLY A 177 -2.72 3.56 -14.75
N ILE A 178 -3.42 4.63 -14.36
CA ILE A 178 -3.93 4.83 -12.99
C ILE A 178 -4.93 3.74 -12.64
N ALA A 179 -5.92 3.47 -13.51
CA ALA A 179 -6.93 2.44 -13.27
C ALA A 179 -6.28 1.05 -13.09
N GLN A 180 -5.25 0.75 -13.87
CA GLN A 180 -4.50 -0.50 -13.72
C GLN A 180 -3.71 -0.56 -12.41
N ALA A 181 -3.07 0.54 -12.01
CA ALA A 181 -2.33 0.62 -10.74
C ALA A 181 -3.27 0.44 -9.54
N GLU A 182 -4.40 1.17 -9.51
CA GLU A 182 -5.42 1.06 -8.45
C GLU A 182 -5.99 -0.36 -8.38
N ARG A 183 -6.30 -0.98 -9.54
CA ARG A 183 -6.81 -2.36 -9.60
C ARG A 183 -5.78 -3.37 -9.10
N LEU A 184 -4.51 -3.19 -9.45
CA LEU A 184 -3.44 -4.08 -8.98
C LEU A 184 -3.21 -3.94 -7.48
N GLU A 185 -3.25 -2.72 -6.94
CA GLU A 185 -3.18 -2.48 -5.49
C GLU A 185 -4.36 -3.11 -4.76
N GLU A 186 -5.58 -2.98 -5.29
CA GLU A 186 -6.77 -3.62 -4.73
C GLU A 186 -6.63 -5.15 -4.71
N VAL A 187 -6.23 -5.74 -5.84
CA VAL A 187 -6.01 -7.19 -5.95
C VAL A 187 -4.93 -7.63 -4.95
N ARG A 188 -3.84 -6.89 -4.81
CA ARG A 188 -2.79 -7.18 -3.83
C ARG A 188 -3.32 -7.12 -2.40
N ARG A 189 -4.08 -6.08 -2.05
CA ARG A 189 -4.70 -5.94 -0.73
C ARG A 189 -5.63 -7.11 -0.45
N LEU A 190 -6.54 -7.43 -1.36
CA LEU A 190 -7.45 -8.57 -1.23
C LEU A 190 -6.71 -9.92 -1.16
N ALA A 191 -5.58 -10.05 -1.85
CA ALA A 191 -4.81 -11.28 -1.89
C ALA A 191 -3.94 -11.50 -0.65
N TYR A 192 -3.47 -10.44 0.01
CA TYR A 192 -2.40 -10.49 1.03
C TYR A 192 -2.74 -9.83 2.37
N THR A 193 -3.92 -9.23 2.52
CA THR A 193 -4.37 -8.59 3.77
C THR A 193 -5.58 -9.34 4.35
N ASP A 194 -5.65 -9.45 5.68
CA ASP A 194 -6.83 -9.90 6.41
C ASP A 194 -7.82 -8.74 6.54
N ALA A 195 -9.02 -8.92 6.00
CA ALA A 195 -10.01 -7.83 5.90
C ALA A 195 -10.54 -7.34 7.25
N LEU A 196 -10.51 -8.17 8.30
CA LEU A 196 -10.98 -7.79 9.63
C LEU A 196 -9.93 -6.97 10.38
N THR A 197 -8.69 -7.45 10.42
CA THR A 197 -7.66 -6.83 11.26
C THR A 197 -6.77 -5.83 10.52
N GLY A 198 -6.83 -5.78 9.19
CA GLY A 198 -5.95 -4.95 8.36
C GLY A 198 -4.49 -5.43 8.30
N LEU A 199 -4.15 -6.50 9.02
CA LEU A 199 -2.83 -7.12 9.01
C LEU A 199 -2.59 -7.92 7.73
N ALA A 200 -1.36 -8.36 7.52
CA ALA A 200 -1.08 -9.34 6.48
C ALA A 200 -1.84 -10.67 6.74
N ASN A 201 -2.16 -11.41 5.70
CA ASN A 201 -2.81 -12.72 5.82
C ASN A 201 -1.79 -13.87 5.71
N ARG A 202 -2.26 -15.10 5.88
CA ARG A 202 -1.44 -16.31 5.74
C ARG A 202 -0.64 -16.37 4.43
N ARG A 203 -1.24 -15.98 3.30
CA ARG A 203 -0.55 -16.03 2.00
C ARG A 203 0.66 -15.11 1.95
N ALA A 204 0.57 -13.94 2.59
CA ALA A 204 1.69 -13.00 2.69
C ALA A 204 2.82 -13.57 3.55
N VAL A 205 2.48 -14.26 4.65
CA VAL A 205 3.45 -14.92 5.53
C VAL A 205 4.17 -16.04 4.81
N ASP A 206 3.45 -16.93 4.13
CA ASP A 206 4.02 -18.07 3.43
C ASP A 206 5.07 -17.60 2.39
N GLY A 207 4.70 -16.64 1.54
CA GLY A 207 5.62 -16.09 0.54
C GLY A 207 6.84 -15.38 1.16
N ARG A 208 6.62 -14.57 2.20
CA ARG A 208 7.70 -13.82 2.84
C ARG A 208 8.66 -14.72 3.63
N LEU A 209 8.14 -15.80 4.21
CA LEU A 209 8.93 -16.77 4.95
C LEU A 209 9.80 -17.62 4.01
N ASP A 210 9.28 -18.04 2.86
CA ASP A 210 10.07 -18.73 1.83
C ASP A 210 11.25 -17.87 1.36
N GLU A 211 11.00 -16.60 1.04
CA GLU A 211 12.06 -15.64 0.68
C GLU A 211 13.08 -15.45 1.81
N ALA A 212 12.61 -15.38 3.06
CA ALA A 212 13.47 -15.18 4.22
C ALA A 212 14.41 -16.38 4.44
N VAL A 213 13.90 -17.60 4.34
CA VAL A 213 14.70 -18.82 4.48
C VAL A 213 15.76 -18.92 3.37
N GLU A 214 15.41 -18.58 2.13
CA GLU A 214 16.40 -18.56 1.05
C GLU A 214 17.48 -17.47 1.22
N ARG A 215 17.15 -16.35 1.87
CA ARG A 215 18.17 -15.37 2.29
C ARG A 215 19.01 -15.89 3.45
N HIS A 216 18.43 -16.57 4.43
CA HIS A 216 19.18 -17.20 5.52
C HIS A 216 20.22 -18.18 4.97
N ARG A 217 19.82 -19.02 4.00
CA ARG A 217 20.71 -20.00 3.38
C ARG A 217 21.84 -19.38 2.58
N ARG A 218 21.61 -18.25 1.92
CA ARG A 218 22.61 -17.56 1.09
C ARG A 218 23.53 -16.66 1.89
N ASP A 219 22.96 -15.88 2.81
CA ASP A 219 23.62 -14.73 3.43
C ASP A 219 23.79 -14.89 4.95
N GLY A 220 23.24 -15.96 5.55
CA GLY A 220 23.27 -16.19 6.99
C GLY A 220 22.38 -15.24 7.81
N VAL A 221 21.48 -14.48 7.17
CA VAL A 221 20.60 -13.54 7.88
C VAL A 221 19.69 -14.28 8.87
N VAL A 222 19.52 -13.71 10.07
CA VAL A 222 18.63 -14.28 11.09
C VAL A 222 17.18 -14.20 10.63
N VAL A 223 16.45 -15.31 10.77
CA VAL A 223 15.00 -15.38 10.51
C VAL A 223 14.32 -15.93 11.75
N SER A 224 13.38 -15.15 12.29
CA SER A 224 12.58 -15.53 13.44
C SER A 224 11.09 -15.49 13.12
N LEU A 225 10.35 -16.44 13.66
CA LEU A 225 8.89 -16.51 13.55
C LEU A 225 8.30 -16.65 14.95
N VAL A 226 7.32 -15.80 15.25
CA VAL A 226 6.46 -15.90 16.42
C VAL A 226 5.08 -16.36 15.95
N VAL A 227 4.57 -17.47 16.48
CA VAL A 227 3.19 -17.93 16.27
C VAL A 227 2.40 -17.67 17.55
N CYS A 228 1.21 -17.11 17.40
CA CYS A 228 0.36 -16.66 18.48
C CYS A 228 -1.04 -17.27 18.34
N ASP A 229 -1.62 -17.72 19.44
CA ASP A 229 -3.02 -18.16 19.52
C ASP A 229 -3.72 -17.36 20.62
N LEU A 230 -4.75 -16.61 20.23
CA LEU A 230 -5.50 -15.76 21.14
C LEU A 230 -6.44 -16.60 22.00
N ASN A 231 -6.24 -16.56 23.32
CA ASN A 231 -7.02 -17.37 24.25
C ASN A 231 -8.41 -16.76 24.51
N GLY A 232 -9.41 -17.63 24.63
CA GLY A 232 -10.75 -17.26 25.09
C GLY A 232 -11.69 -16.66 24.02
N LEU A 233 -11.28 -16.58 22.74
CA LEU A 233 -12.12 -16.02 21.67
C LEU A 233 -13.48 -16.73 21.56
N LYS A 234 -13.49 -18.07 21.61
CA LYS A 234 -14.74 -18.86 21.56
C LYS A 234 -15.69 -18.46 22.70
N ARG A 235 -15.19 -18.36 23.94
CA ARG A 235 -16.00 -17.94 25.09
C ARG A 235 -16.57 -16.54 24.91
N VAL A 236 -15.78 -15.60 24.36
CA VAL A 236 -16.25 -14.25 24.06
C VAL A 236 -17.37 -14.28 23.00
N ASN A 237 -17.19 -15.04 21.92
CA ASN A 237 -18.22 -15.20 20.89
C ASN A 237 -19.52 -15.80 21.45
N ASP A 238 -19.40 -16.88 22.21
CA ASP A 238 -20.54 -17.61 22.76
C ASP A 238 -21.32 -16.77 23.80
N THR A 239 -20.64 -15.91 24.56
CA THR A 239 -21.25 -15.12 25.65
C THR A 239 -21.63 -13.70 25.28
N ARG A 240 -20.93 -13.08 24.32
CA ARG A 240 -21.09 -11.66 23.96
C ARG A 240 -21.35 -11.43 22.47
N GLY A 241 -21.38 -12.49 21.66
CA GLY A 241 -21.64 -12.44 20.23
C GLY A 241 -20.40 -12.16 19.39
N HIS A 242 -20.48 -12.54 18.12
CA HIS A 242 -19.37 -12.45 17.15
C HIS A 242 -18.83 -11.03 16.98
N ALA A 243 -19.68 -10.00 16.97
CA ALA A 243 -19.24 -8.62 16.84
C ALA A 243 -18.29 -8.17 17.98
N VAL A 244 -18.39 -8.77 19.18
CA VAL A 244 -17.48 -8.50 20.29
C VAL A 244 -16.17 -9.26 20.12
N GLY A 245 -16.23 -10.50 19.60
CA GLY A 245 -15.04 -11.26 19.25
C GLY A 245 -14.25 -10.63 18.12
N ASP A 246 -14.92 -10.06 17.11
CA ASP A 246 -14.30 -9.32 16.02
C ASP A 246 -13.52 -8.10 16.55
N ARG A 247 -14.12 -7.34 17.47
CA ARG A 247 -13.40 -6.23 18.15
C ARG A 247 -12.21 -6.71 18.98
N LEU A 248 -12.29 -7.88 19.60
CA LEU A 248 -11.17 -8.47 20.30
C LEU A 248 -10.03 -8.83 19.32
N LEU A 249 -10.35 -9.39 18.16
CA LEU A 249 -9.37 -9.69 17.11
C LEU A 249 -8.71 -8.43 16.56
N GLU A 250 -9.46 -7.37 16.29
CA GLU A 250 -8.95 -6.06 15.86
C GLU A 250 -8.02 -5.41 16.90
N ARG A 251 -8.43 -5.44 18.18
CA ARG A 251 -7.59 -4.94 19.29
C ARG A 251 -6.31 -5.74 19.42
N PHE A 252 -6.39 -7.08 19.36
CA PHE A 252 -5.20 -7.92 19.42
C PHE A 252 -4.28 -7.70 18.21
N GLY A 253 -4.84 -7.56 17.01
CA GLY A 253 -4.06 -7.23 15.81
C GLY A 253 -3.33 -5.89 15.93
N SER A 254 -3.95 -4.89 16.56
CA SER A 254 -3.31 -3.61 16.86
C SER A 254 -2.15 -3.73 17.85
N VAL A 255 -2.32 -4.53 18.91
CA VAL A 255 -1.23 -4.84 19.87
C VAL A 255 -0.09 -5.58 19.18
N LEU A 256 -0.39 -6.56 18.33
CA LEU A 256 0.59 -7.31 17.55
C LEU A 256 1.41 -6.38 16.64
N SER A 257 0.74 -5.48 15.91
CA SER A 257 1.41 -4.51 15.05
C SER A 257 2.31 -3.56 15.84
N LEU A 258 1.86 -3.10 17.01
CA LEU A 258 2.64 -2.23 17.89
C LEU A 258 3.92 -2.91 18.39
N CYS A 259 3.80 -4.15 18.88
CA CYS A 259 4.96 -4.95 19.32
C CYS A 259 5.88 -5.29 18.15
N GLY A 260 5.32 -5.59 16.97
CA GLY A 260 6.07 -5.83 15.74
C GLY A 260 6.91 -4.62 15.30
N ALA A 261 6.45 -3.39 15.55
CA ALA A 261 7.19 -2.17 15.23
C ALA A 261 8.51 -2.02 16.02
N MET A 262 8.71 -2.79 17.10
CA MET A 262 9.99 -2.89 17.81
C MET A 262 11.07 -3.60 16.97
N LEU A 263 10.66 -4.29 15.90
CA LEU A 263 11.50 -5.11 15.03
C LEU A 263 11.49 -4.51 13.62
N PRO A 264 12.57 -3.84 13.18
CA PRO A 264 12.63 -3.21 11.86
C PRO A 264 12.30 -4.20 10.73
N GLY A 265 11.30 -3.85 9.91
CA GLY A 265 10.89 -4.66 8.75
C GLY A 265 10.13 -5.95 9.08
N ALA A 266 9.66 -6.13 10.32
CA ALA A 266 8.83 -7.27 10.69
C ALA A 266 7.44 -7.22 10.05
N LEU A 267 6.89 -8.40 9.75
CA LEU A 267 5.56 -8.59 9.19
C LEU A 267 4.63 -9.14 10.28
N ALA A 268 3.62 -8.35 10.67
CA ALA A 268 2.52 -8.80 11.51
C ALA A 268 1.38 -9.33 10.65
N ALA A 269 0.85 -10.50 11.01
CA ALA A 269 -0.16 -11.17 10.21
C ALA A 269 -1.19 -11.93 11.05
N ARG A 270 -2.38 -12.11 10.49
CA ARG A 270 -3.39 -13.07 10.96
C ARG A 270 -3.41 -14.28 10.03
N LEU A 271 -3.26 -15.46 10.61
CA LEU A 271 -3.22 -16.72 9.86
C LEU A 271 -4.63 -17.26 9.59
N GLY A 272 -5.56 -16.98 10.51
CA GLY A 272 -6.98 -17.33 10.45
C GLY A 272 -7.55 -17.52 11.85
N GLY A 273 -8.87 -17.45 12.02
CA GLY A 273 -9.50 -17.66 13.34
C GLY A 273 -8.91 -16.77 14.44
N ASP A 274 -8.36 -17.40 15.47
CA ASP A 274 -7.63 -16.82 16.62
C ASP A 274 -6.10 -16.83 16.46
N GLU A 275 -5.57 -17.25 15.32
CA GLU A 275 -4.14 -17.44 15.07
C GLU A 275 -3.49 -16.24 14.37
N PHE A 276 -2.35 -15.80 14.89
CA PHE A 276 -1.57 -14.68 14.39
C PHE A 276 -0.07 -15.02 14.36
N CYS A 277 0.73 -14.20 13.67
CA CYS A 277 2.19 -14.34 13.73
C CYS A 277 2.93 -13.02 13.53
N LEU A 278 4.19 -13.01 13.98
CA LEU A 278 5.21 -12.02 13.63
C LEU A 278 6.37 -12.71 12.91
N LEU A 279 6.72 -12.26 11.72
CA LEU A 279 7.90 -12.69 10.98
C LEU A 279 8.95 -11.58 10.98
N ALA A 280 10.14 -11.84 11.50
CA ALA A 280 11.25 -10.89 11.54
C ALA A 280 12.47 -11.45 10.79
N VAL A 281 13.11 -10.60 9.98
CA VAL A 281 14.32 -10.94 9.22
C VAL A 281 15.41 -9.91 9.49
N GLY A 282 16.50 -10.35 10.13
CA GLY A 282 17.60 -9.50 10.56
C GLY A 282 17.73 -9.33 12.08
N PRO A 283 16.65 -9.00 12.83
CA PRO A 283 16.73 -8.89 14.29
C PRO A 283 17.20 -10.19 14.95
N SER A 284 17.96 -10.07 16.05
CA SER A 284 18.42 -11.22 16.85
C SER A 284 17.26 -11.94 17.52
N ALA A 285 17.45 -13.22 17.88
CA ALA A 285 16.43 -13.99 18.57
C ALA A 285 15.95 -13.29 19.86
N ASP A 286 16.86 -12.72 20.65
CA ASP A 286 16.51 -12.04 21.90
C ASP A 286 15.67 -10.78 21.70
N ALA A 287 15.86 -10.04 20.60
CA ALA A 287 15.00 -8.90 20.28
C ALA A 287 13.58 -9.36 19.98
N VAL A 288 13.45 -10.47 19.24
CA VAL A 288 12.16 -11.07 18.89
C VAL A 288 11.45 -11.63 20.11
N VAL A 289 12.18 -12.31 21.01
CA VAL A 289 11.65 -12.80 22.29
C VAL A 289 11.15 -11.65 23.16
N LYS A 290 11.87 -10.52 23.23
CA LYS A 290 11.41 -9.32 23.96
C LYS A 290 10.11 -8.76 23.39
N ALA A 291 9.98 -8.70 22.06
CA ALA A 291 8.75 -8.26 21.42
C ALA A 291 7.58 -9.22 21.68
N ALA A 292 7.85 -10.54 21.68
CA ALA A 292 6.85 -11.56 22.00
C ALA A 292 6.43 -11.55 23.48
N ASP A 293 7.36 -11.26 24.40
CA ASP A 293 7.07 -11.10 25.83
C ASP A 293 6.19 -9.87 26.09
N GLU A 294 6.52 -8.73 25.45
CA GLU A 294 5.70 -7.52 25.51
C GLU A 294 4.31 -7.74 24.92
N LEU A 295 4.20 -8.51 23.83
CA LEU A 295 2.93 -8.94 23.25
C LEU A 295 2.10 -9.75 24.26
N CYS A 296 2.70 -10.74 24.94
CA CYS A 296 2.02 -11.52 25.97
C CYS A 296 1.48 -10.62 27.10
N ARG A 297 2.31 -9.68 27.59
CA ARG A 297 1.93 -8.75 28.64
C ARG A 297 0.75 -7.87 28.24
N ARG A 298 0.82 -7.22 27.06
CA ARG A 298 -0.25 -6.34 26.56
C ARG A 298 -1.52 -7.09 26.21
N ALA A 299 -1.40 -8.31 25.68
CA ALA A 299 -2.56 -9.15 25.39
C ALA A 299 -3.32 -9.54 26.67
N ALA A 300 -2.60 -9.75 27.78
CA ALA A 300 -3.23 -10.01 29.09
C ALA A 300 -3.95 -8.79 29.67
N GLU A 301 -3.59 -7.57 29.25
CA GLU A 301 -4.24 -6.32 29.65
C GLU A 301 -5.50 -5.99 28.82
N LEU A 302 -5.80 -6.76 27.77
CA LEU A 302 -7.03 -6.59 27.02
C LEU A 302 -8.24 -6.97 27.89
N GLU A 303 -9.22 -6.05 27.98
CA GLU A 303 -10.47 -6.23 28.75
C GLU A 303 -11.30 -7.46 28.30
N LEU A 304 -11.03 -7.94 27.08
CA LEU A 304 -11.71 -9.07 26.45
C LEU A 304 -10.65 -10.16 26.16
N GLY A 305 -11.02 -11.42 26.36
CA GLY A 305 -10.13 -12.57 26.12
C GLY A 305 -9.43 -13.08 27.38
N GLU A 306 -8.44 -13.95 27.18
CA GLU A 306 -7.67 -14.63 28.23
C GLU A 306 -6.16 -14.58 27.95
N GLY A 307 -5.68 -13.48 27.37
CA GLY A 307 -4.31 -13.33 26.92
C GLY A 307 -4.01 -14.14 25.64
N VAL A 308 -2.75 -14.51 25.44
CA VAL A 308 -2.27 -15.16 24.23
C VAL A 308 -1.24 -16.24 24.58
N ALA A 309 -1.24 -17.34 23.83
CA ALA A 309 -0.13 -18.29 23.83
C ALA A 309 0.83 -17.94 22.69
N CYS A 310 2.10 -17.67 23.01
CA CYS A 310 3.12 -17.31 22.02
C CYS A 310 4.24 -18.37 21.97
N GLY A 311 4.57 -18.81 20.75
CA GLY A 311 5.72 -19.67 20.46
C GLY A 311 6.70 -18.95 19.54
N VAL A 312 7.99 -19.04 19.83
CA VAL A 312 9.07 -18.40 19.07
C VAL A 312 10.02 -19.47 18.52
N ALA A 313 10.39 -19.34 17.26
CA ALA A 313 11.51 -20.09 16.68
C ALA A 313 12.42 -19.12 15.90
N SER A 314 13.73 -19.26 16.07
CA SER A 314 14.72 -18.44 15.39
C SER A 314 15.89 -19.27 14.89
N THR A 315 16.43 -18.92 13.72
CA THR A 315 17.68 -19.51 13.20
C THR A 315 18.92 -19.13 14.02
N ASP A 316 18.80 -18.14 14.91
CA ASP A 316 19.84 -17.69 15.84
C ASP A 316 19.82 -18.49 17.16
N ASP A 317 18.77 -19.30 17.37
CA ASP A 317 18.68 -20.28 18.45
C ASP A 317 19.12 -21.68 17.96
N PRO A 318 19.50 -22.63 18.85
CA PRO A 318 19.99 -23.95 18.46
C PRO A 318 18.83 -24.89 18.06
N ILE A 319 18.10 -24.53 17.01
CA ILE A 319 16.95 -25.27 16.48
C ILE A 319 17.34 -26.35 15.46
N GLY A 320 18.64 -26.59 15.25
CA GLY A 320 19.16 -27.47 14.19
C GLY A 320 19.02 -26.88 12.78
N PRO A 321 19.39 -27.63 11.74
CA PRO A 321 19.43 -27.11 10.37
C PRO A 321 18.04 -26.74 9.85
N LEU A 322 17.95 -25.60 9.14
CA LEU A 322 16.71 -25.12 8.54
C LEU A 322 16.73 -25.34 7.03
N HIS A 323 16.04 -26.39 6.57
CA HIS A 323 15.96 -26.74 5.14
C HIS A 323 14.69 -26.23 4.44
N SER A 324 13.71 -25.73 5.18
CA SER A 324 12.45 -25.20 4.62
C SER A 324 11.74 -24.25 5.57
N ALA A 325 10.98 -23.30 5.02
CA ALA A 325 10.04 -22.44 5.76
C ALA A 325 9.10 -23.26 6.66
N ARG A 326 8.61 -24.39 6.14
CA ARG A 326 7.72 -25.30 6.88
C ARG A 326 8.32 -25.79 8.18
N ARG A 327 9.63 -26.01 8.27
CA ARG A 327 10.27 -26.44 9.53
C ARG A 327 10.28 -25.31 10.57
N LEU A 328 10.61 -24.07 10.18
CA LEU A 328 10.57 -22.94 11.10
C LEU A 328 9.15 -22.71 11.62
N PHE A 329 8.16 -22.83 10.73
CA PHE A 329 6.75 -22.75 11.10
C PHE A 329 6.35 -23.82 12.12
N ARG A 330 6.72 -25.10 11.88
CA ARG A 330 6.44 -26.20 12.83
C ARG A 330 7.09 -25.98 14.20
N LEU A 331 8.30 -25.44 14.24
CA LEU A 331 8.99 -25.15 15.51
C LEU A 331 8.25 -24.07 16.32
N ALA A 332 7.85 -22.97 15.66
CA ALA A 332 7.10 -21.90 16.31
C ALA A 332 5.69 -22.36 16.75
N ASP A 333 5.03 -23.19 15.93
CA ASP A 333 3.73 -23.79 16.23
C ASP A 333 3.80 -24.77 17.41
N ALA A 334 4.81 -25.66 17.45
CA ALA A 334 5.04 -26.54 18.59
C ALA A 334 5.34 -25.76 19.89
N ALA A 335 6.11 -24.67 19.79
CA ALA A 335 6.36 -23.78 20.92
C ALA A 335 5.06 -23.13 21.41
N GLN A 336 4.22 -22.66 20.49
CA GLN A 336 2.93 -22.04 20.81
C GLN A 336 1.99 -23.05 21.47
N TYR A 337 1.92 -24.26 20.93
CA TYR A 337 1.14 -25.34 21.51
C TYR A 337 1.59 -25.66 22.94
N GLN A 338 2.90 -25.72 23.19
CA GLN A 338 3.44 -25.93 24.53
C GLN A 338 3.11 -24.77 25.47
N ALA A 339 3.18 -23.52 24.98
CA ALA A 339 2.75 -22.34 25.73
C ALA A 339 1.27 -22.42 26.12
N LYS A 340 0.41 -22.87 25.21
CA LYS A 340 -1.04 -23.04 25.44
C LYS A 340 -1.31 -24.16 26.46
N ALA A 341 -0.66 -25.31 26.32
CA ALA A 341 -0.79 -26.44 27.24
C ALA A 341 -0.36 -26.07 28.67
N ARG A 342 0.71 -25.28 28.80
CA ARG A 342 1.25 -24.81 30.10
C ARG A 342 0.53 -23.56 30.64
N ARG A 343 -0.39 -22.94 29.86
CA ARG A 343 -0.96 -21.61 30.14
C ARG A 343 0.12 -20.58 30.48
N ALA A 344 1.20 -20.59 29.71
CA ALA A 344 2.35 -19.73 29.96
C ALA A 344 1.98 -18.25 29.83
N THR A 345 2.50 -17.42 30.74
CA THR A 345 2.35 -15.95 30.70
C THR A 345 3.45 -15.26 29.89
N ARG A 346 4.43 -16.04 29.40
CA ARG A 346 5.59 -15.62 28.61
C ARG A 346 5.71 -16.50 27.37
N PRO A 347 6.39 -16.04 26.31
CA PRO A 347 6.63 -16.86 25.14
C PRO A 347 7.45 -18.11 25.48
N VAL A 348 7.12 -19.22 24.82
CA VAL A 348 7.97 -20.42 24.77
C VAL A 348 8.88 -20.30 23.55
N VAL A 349 10.16 -20.64 23.70
CA VAL A 349 11.16 -20.50 22.64
C VAL A 349 11.75 -21.86 22.29
N ALA A 350 11.69 -22.23 21.01
CA ALA A 350 12.25 -23.47 20.51
C ALA A 350 13.79 -23.46 20.58
N GLY A 351 14.37 -24.55 21.09
CA GLY A 351 15.82 -24.78 21.16
C GLY A 351 16.48 -24.24 22.43
N ARG A 352 15.79 -23.46 23.27
CA ARG A 352 16.39 -22.86 24.48
C ARG A 352 16.34 -23.77 25.71
N GLU A 353 15.61 -24.89 25.68
CA GLU A 353 15.62 -25.88 26.78
C GLU A 353 16.78 -26.91 26.67
N GLY A 354 17.72 -26.71 25.74
CA GLY A 354 18.91 -27.56 25.57
C GLY A 354 18.72 -28.69 24.54
N PRO A 355 19.61 -29.70 24.52
CA PRO A 355 19.60 -30.77 23.49
C PRO A 355 18.30 -31.59 23.45
N ASP A 356 17.59 -31.71 24.57
CA ASP A 356 16.37 -32.50 24.73
C ASP A 356 15.08 -31.66 24.66
N ASP A 357 15.17 -30.43 24.13
CA ASP A 357 14.06 -29.49 24.02
C ASP A 357 12.82 -30.17 23.42
N ALA A 358 11.76 -30.21 24.23
CA ALA A 358 10.53 -30.89 23.89
C ALA A 358 9.83 -30.26 22.68
N VAL A 359 10.03 -28.95 22.44
CA VAL A 359 9.49 -28.24 21.28
C VAL A 359 10.15 -28.73 20.00
N VAL A 360 11.49 -28.85 20.00
CA VAL A 360 12.23 -29.30 18.82
C VAL A 360 11.84 -30.73 18.46
N ARG A 361 11.75 -31.62 19.46
CA ARG A 361 11.29 -33.01 19.25
C ARG A 361 9.87 -33.07 18.70
N MET A 362 8.93 -32.34 19.30
CA MET A 362 7.54 -32.29 18.85
C MET A 362 7.42 -31.77 17.40
N ALA A 363 8.26 -30.82 17.01
CA ALA A 363 8.25 -30.27 15.64
C ALA A 363 8.83 -31.24 14.59
N ASP A 364 9.83 -32.05 14.98
CA ASP A 364 10.53 -32.97 14.09
C ASP A 364 9.90 -34.37 14.05
N GLU A 365 9.05 -34.73 15.00
CA GLU A 365 8.24 -35.95 14.95
C GLU A 365 7.39 -36.00 13.66
N PRO A 366 7.40 -37.12 12.91
CA PRO A 366 6.51 -37.29 11.77
C PRO A 366 5.07 -37.24 12.29
N VAL A 367 4.19 -36.56 11.56
CA VAL A 367 2.77 -36.40 11.92
C VAL A 367 2.09 -37.78 11.97
N GLY A 368 2.20 -38.47 13.10
CA GLY A 368 1.54 -39.71 13.45
C GLY A 368 0.56 -39.44 14.59
N GLU A 369 -0.74 -39.56 14.28
CA GLU A 369 -1.83 -39.82 15.23
C GLU A 369 -1.97 -38.96 16.52
N MET A 370 -1.40 -37.75 16.61
CA MET A 370 -1.68 -36.80 17.70
C MET A 370 -2.41 -35.53 17.27
N ALA A 371 -3.42 -35.67 16.40
CA ALA A 371 -4.45 -34.65 16.23
C ALA A 371 -5.82 -35.32 16.15
N THR A 372 -6.61 -35.18 17.21
CA THR A 372 -8.04 -35.46 17.16
C THR A 372 -8.69 -34.62 16.04
N PRO A 373 -9.64 -35.18 15.26
CA PRO A 373 -9.92 -34.75 13.90
C PRO A 373 -11.09 -33.76 13.82
N GLU A 374 -11.03 -32.60 14.48
CA GLU A 374 -12.12 -31.60 14.44
C GLU A 374 -11.79 -30.23 13.84
N ARG A 375 -10.57 -29.99 13.34
CA ARG A 375 -10.22 -28.75 12.61
C ARG A 375 -9.80 -28.94 11.15
N ARG A 376 -10.23 -30.04 10.52
CA ARG A 376 -10.07 -30.29 9.06
C ARG A 376 -11.40 -30.55 8.35
N ARG A 377 -12.33 -29.59 8.41
CA ARG A 377 -13.37 -29.34 7.39
C ARG A 377 -13.59 -27.82 7.42
N PHE A 378 -13.35 -27.06 6.37
CA PHE A 378 -14.18 -27.05 5.17
C PHE A 378 -13.39 -26.66 3.92
N ARG A 379 -13.61 -27.46 2.87
CA ARG A 379 -13.34 -27.10 1.47
C ARG A 379 -14.23 -25.93 1.06
N GLY A 380 -13.71 -25.08 0.19
CA GLY A 380 -14.47 -24.09 -0.56
C GLY A 380 -13.65 -23.51 -1.72
N ARG A 381 -13.37 -24.34 -2.73
CA ARG A 381 -13.25 -23.85 -4.12
C ARG A 381 -14.66 -23.79 -4.70
N PRO A 382 -14.93 -22.81 -5.57
CA PRO A 382 -14.98 -23.14 -7.00
C PRO A 382 -13.66 -22.81 -7.70
#